data_AF-A0A6G6Z491-F1
#
_entry.id   AF-A0A6G6Z491-F1
#
_cell.length_a   1.000
_cell.length_b   1.000
_cell.length_c   1.000
_cell.angle_alpha   90.00
_cell.angle_beta   90.00
_cell.angle_gamma   90.00
#
_symmetry.space_group_name_H-M   'P 1'
#
loop_
_entity.id
_entity.type
_entity.pdbx_description
1 polymer ?
#
loop_
_entity_poly.entity_id
_entity_poly.type
_entity_poly.pdbx_seq_one_letter_code
_entity_poly.pdbx_strand_id
1 'polypeptide(L)' 'MTILPVDRALSICGVLADRGEMKGAREQLSRHLMKLYSAGERDQHQLTVHGLSYLQDLDRRIDYSN' A
#
# COMPACT_ATOMS: atom_id res chain seq x y z
N MET A 1 9.19 -17.53 7.24
CA MET A 1 8.96 -16.12 7.62
C MET A 1 7.71 -15.63 6.90
N THR A 2 6.61 -15.41 7.63
CA THR A 2 5.36 -14.88 7.05
C THR A 2 5.51 -13.37 6.85
N ILE A 3 5.85 -12.96 5.63
CA ILE A 3 5.93 -11.55 5.25
C ILE A 3 4.54 -10.95 5.46
N LEU A 4 4.44 -9.89 6.27
CA LEU A 4 3.16 -9.22 6.52
C LEU A 4 2.61 -8.67 5.20
N PRO A 5 1.29 -8.66 4.97
CA PRO A 5 0.70 -8.18 3.72
C PRO A 5 1.08 -6.72 3.43
N VAL A 6 1.29 -5.91 4.47
CA VAL A 6 1.81 -4.53 4.33
C VAL A 6 3.23 -4.50 3.77
N ASP A 7 4.09 -5.41 4.23
CA ASP A 7 5.51 -5.50 3.85
C ASP A 7 5.63 -6.05 2.42
N ARG A 8 4.76 -6.98 2.05
CA ARG A 8 4.62 -7.49 0.68
C ARG A 8 4.14 -6.40 -0.29
N ALA A 9 3.09 -5.67 0.07
CA ALA A 9 2.58 -4.57 -0.75
C ALA A 9 3.63 -3.46 -0.90
N LEU A 10 4.36 -3.11 0.17
CA LEU A 10 5.44 -2.14 0.12
C LEU A 10 6.67 -2.62 -0.65
N SER A 11 7.00 -3.92 -0.62
CA SER A 11 8.11 -4.44 -1.42
C SER A 11 7.78 -4.39 -2.92
N ILE A 12 6.56 -4.79 -3.31
CA ILE A 12 6.10 -4.70 -4.70
C ILE A 12 6.01 -3.24 -5.15
N CYS A 13 5.50 -2.36 -4.30
CA CYS A 13 5.37 -0.95 -4.64
C CYS A 13 6.69 -0.20 -4.52
N GLY A 14 7.61 -0.59 -3.65
CA GLY A 14 8.97 -0.05 -3.54
C GLY A 14 9.85 -0.43 -4.72
N VAL A 15 9.59 -1.60 -5.34
CA VAL A 15 10.12 -1.94 -6.67
C VAL A 15 9.59 -1.00 -7.76
N LEU A 16 8.37 -0.47 -7.60
CA LEU A 16 7.79 0.54 -8.50
C LEU A 16 8.17 1.99 -8.11
N ALA A 17 8.51 2.23 -6.84
CA ALA A 17 8.72 3.52 -6.21
C ALA A 17 10.19 3.75 -5.82
N ASP A 18 11.12 3.42 -6.73
CA ASP A 18 12.52 3.91 -6.69
C ASP A 18 12.61 5.46 -6.62
N ARG A 19 11.47 6.15 -6.73
CA ARG A 19 11.32 7.56 -6.39
C ARG A 19 11.19 7.72 -4.88
N GLY A 20 12.19 8.36 -4.25
CA GLY A 20 12.27 8.69 -2.82
C GLY A 20 11.14 9.57 -2.23
N GLU A 21 9.98 9.65 -2.86
CA GLU A 21 8.83 10.49 -2.53
C GLU A 21 7.78 9.78 -1.66
N MET A 22 7.91 8.47 -1.41
CA MET A 22 6.99 7.73 -0.52
C MET A 22 7.25 7.94 0.98
N LYS A 23 7.71 9.13 1.40
CA LYS A 23 7.76 9.50 2.83
C LYS A 23 6.33 9.72 3.34
N GLY A 24 5.76 8.71 3.99
CA GLY A 24 4.42 8.74 4.58
C GLY A 24 3.43 7.76 3.92
N ALA A 25 3.70 7.30 2.70
CA ALA A 25 2.87 6.34 1.99
C ALA A 25 2.74 5.00 2.73
N ARG A 26 3.82 4.57 3.40
CA ARG A 26 3.80 3.38 4.29
C ARG A 26 2.77 3.50 5.41
N GLU A 27 2.69 4.66 6.04
CA GLU A 27 1.81 4.85 7.19
C GLU A 27 0.34 4.98 6.74
N GLN A 28 0.11 5.67 5.62
CA GLN A 28 -1.20 5.74 4.97
C GLN A 28 -1.68 4.36 4.50
N LEU A 29 -0.81 3.59 3.85
CA LEU A 29 -1.10 2.22 3.42
C LEU A 29 -1.41 1.32 4.61
N SER A 30 -0.61 1.39 5.68
CA SER A 30 -0.84 0.60 6.89
C SER A 30 -2.20 0.91 7.51
N ARG A 31 -2.60 2.18 7.59
CA ARG A 31 -3.93 2.57 8.08
C ARG A 31 -5.05 2.07 7.17
N HIS A 32 -4.86 2.14 5.85
CA HIS A 32 -5.83 1.65 4.88
C HIS A 32 -6.05 0.14 5.01
N LEU A 33 -4.97 -0.65 5.05
CA LEU A 33 -5.04 -2.10 5.21
C LEU A 33 -5.59 -2.50 6.58
N MET A 34 -5.25 -1.77 7.65
CA MET A 34 -5.78 -2.04 8.98
C MET A 34 -7.29 -1.79 9.08
N LYS A 35 -7.81 -0.82 8.32
CA LYS A 35 -9.26 -0.59 8.19
C LYS A 35 -9.96 -1.76 7.50
N LEU A 36 -9.40 -2.26 6.40
CA LEU A 36 -9.93 -3.43 5.69
C LEU A 36 -9.88 -4.69 6.56
N TYR A 37 -8.77 -4.90 7.27
CA TYR A 37 -8.62 -5.99 8.22
C TYR A 37 -9.65 -5.93 9.36
N SER A 38 -9.89 -4.74 9.91
CA SER A 38 -10.91 -4.53 10.94
C SER A 38 -12.34 -4.69 10.40
N ALA A 39 -12.55 -4.48 9.10
CA ALA A 39 -13.82 -4.69 8.43
C ALA A 39 -14.12 -6.18 8.12
N GLY A 40 -13.18 -7.09 8.43
CA GLY A 40 -13.33 -8.53 8.25
C GLY A 40 -12.58 -9.10 7.06
N GLU A 41 -11.89 -8.27 6.27
CA GLU A 41 -11.05 -8.75 5.16
C GLU A 41 -9.72 -9.30 5.71
N ARG A 42 -9.59 -10.62 5.76
CA ARG A 42 -8.40 -11.30 6.31
C ARG A 42 -7.60 -12.02 5.23
N ASP A 43 -8.11 -12.06 4.00
CA ASP A 43 -7.41 -12.68 2.90
C ASP A 43 -6.19 -11.83 2.52
N GLN A 44 -5.01 -12.44 2.62
CA GLN A 44 -3.75 -11.73 2.36
C GLN A 44 -3.64 -11.28 0.90
N HIS A 45 -4.25 -11.99 -0.05
CA HIS A 45 -4.23 -11.60 -1.45
C HIS A 45 -5.13 -10.39 -1.69
N GLN A 46 -6.35 -10.38 -1.15
CA GLN A 46 -7.26 -9.24 -1.22
C GLN A 46 -6.63 -7.99 -0.59
N LEU A 47 -6.05 -8.12 0.61
CA LEU A 47 -5.33 -7.01 1.25
C LEU A 47 -4.17 -6.49 0.39
N THR A 48 -3.44 -7.38 -0.29
CA THR A 48 -2.36 -6.96 -1.21
C THR A 48 -2.91 -6.22 -2.43
N VAL A 49 -4.00 -6.71 -3.05
CA VAL A 49 -4.65 -6.05 -4.19
C VAL A 49 -5.17 -4.66 -3.80
N HIS A 50 -5.85 -4.55 -2.66
CA HIS A 50 -6.29 -3.26 -2.14
C HIS A 50 -5.11 -2.33 -1.85
N GLY A 51 -4.03 -2.85 -1.30
CA GLY A 51 -2.82 -2.09 -1.04
C GLY A 51 -2.18 -1.52 -2.32
N LEU A 52 -2.07 -2.34 -3.37
CA LEU A 52 -1.54 -1.90 -4.67
C LEU A 52 -2.42 -0.85 -5.33
N SER A 53 -3.75 -1.05 -5.28
CA SER A 53 -4.71 -0.10 -5.85
C SER A 53 -4.67 1.25 -5.13
N TYR A 54 -4.55 1.23 -3.79
CA TYR A 54 -4.39 2.44 -2.97
C TYR A 54 -3.11 3.20 -3.29
N LEU A 55 -1.99 2.49 -3.47
CA LEU A 55 -0.71 3.14 -3.81
C LEU A 55 -0.73 3.74 -5.20
N GLN A 56 -1.40 3.09 -6.17
CA GLN A 56 -1.56 3.65 -7.52
C GLN A 56 -2.43 4.93 -7.52
N ASP A 57 -3.48 5.00 -6.69
CA ASP A 57 -4.25 6.24 -6.51
C ASP A 57 -3.39 7.35 -5.87
N LEU A 58 -2.59 6.98 -4.87
CA LEU A 58 -1.70 7.90 -4.17
C LEU A 58 -0.62 8.48 -5.12
N ASP A 59 -0.03 7.64 -5.97
CA ASP A 59 0.92 8.04 -7.01
C ASP A 59 0.29 9.01 -8.02
N ARG A 60 -0.91 8.70 -8.54
CA ARG A 60 -1.66 9.60 -9.43
C ARG A 60 -1.98 10.95 -8.80
N ARG A 61 -2.29 10.99 -7.50
CA ARG A 61 -2.57 12.23 -6.77
C ARG A 61 -1.33 13.12 -6.62
N ILE A 62 -0.17 12.51 -6.46
CA ILE A 62 1.11 13.23 -6.39
C ILE A 62 1.44 13.81 -7.78
N ASP A 63 1.31 13.01 -8.84
CA ASP A 63 1.58 13.43 -10.22
C ASP A 63 0.64 14.57 -10.67
N TYR A 64 -0.63 14.58 -10.23
CA TYR A 64 -1.59 15.64 -10.49
C TYR A 64 -1.41 16.94 -9.66
N SER A 65 -0.58 16.91 -8.61
CA SER A 65 -0.30 18.10 -7.77
C SER A 65 0.93 18.88 -8.21
N ASN A 66 1.57 18.48 -9.30
CA ASN A 66 2.70 19.17 -9.94
C ASN A 66 2.27 19.82 -11.27
#